data_AF-A0A7W0PCJ0-F1
#
_entry.id   AF-A0A7W0PCJ0-F1
#
_cell.length_a   1.000
_cell.length_b   1.000
_cell.length_c   1.000
_cell.angle_alpha   90.00
_cell.angle_beta   90.00
_cell.angle_gamma   90.00
#
_symmetry.space_group_name_H-M   'P 1'
#
loop_
_entity.id
_entity.type
_entity.pdbx_description
1 polymer ?
#
loop_
_entity_poly.entity_id
_entity_poly.type
_entity_poly.pdbx_seq_one_letter_code
_entity_poly.pdbx_strand_id
1 'polypeptide(L)'
;MASGGFYSDDWSSLDAYRHLPDSGYWTLVEFYAAIFGGKPLLPPILAVPPVLFGDSVVAWLFMAVALGAATSTCFYLVLRTLCLQRIHAGAIAALTLLVPWSSSGRLWATASVNNVAICFFLIGLVVALRALRRSGNGGRGLHALAVLLYVISVLTYELAGTAALLAGALYLTRAPRREAMTRWASDVVAVSAALVWSAAATEKYIAPLWSQLSQAPGFAVDGLRLLGQGMLPFGVSRLAGLLAFVAVIAVALRMRQRGNEELGGSLRSG
;
A
#
# COMPACT_ATOMS: atom_id res chain seq x y z
N MET A 1 26.06 -5.18 16.90
CA MET A 1 24.83 -5.99 17.07
C MET A 1 23.69 -5.03 17.32
N ALA A 2 22.75 -4.88 16.39
CA ALA A 2 21.55 -4.08 16.63
C ALA A 2 20.60 -4.94 17.47
N SER A 3 20.50 -4.65 18.76
CA SER A 3 19.43 -5.21 19.60
C SER A 3 18.11 -4.66 19.07
N GLY A 4 17.35 -5.49 18.33
CA GLY A 4 16.00 -5.14 17.91
C GLY A 4 15.18 -4.78 19.15
N GLY A 5 14.48 -3.66 19.08
CA GLY A 5 13.68 -3.13 20.19
C GLY A 5 12.41 -2.49 19.67
N PHE A 6 11.47 -2.24 20.58
CA PHE A 6 10.27 -1.48 20.28
C PHE A 6 10.62 -0.06 19.83
N TYR A 7 9.94 0.41 18.78
CA TYR A 7 10.10 1.76 18.24
C TYR A 7 8.88 2.61 18.59
N SER A 8 9.10 3.77 19.24
CA SER A 8 8.10 4.83 19.49
C SER A 8 6.71 4.27 19.87
N ASP A 9 5.84 4.12 18.88
CA ASP A 9 4.45 3.73 19.02
C ASP A 9 4.28 2.31 19.58
N ASP A 10 5.26 1.43 19.37
CA ASP A 10 5.30 0.10 19.99
C ASP A 10 5.35 0.22 21.52
N TRP A 11 6.19 1.12 22.05
CA TRP A 11 6.25 1.40 23.48
C TRP A 11 4.96 2.04 23.98
N SER A 12 4.39 2.99 23.23
CA SER A 12 3.12 3.63 23.62
C SER A 12 1.97 2.62 23.70
N SER A 13 1.96 1.64 22.78
CA SER A 13 0.94 0.60 22.71
C SER A 13 1.06 -0.38 23.87
N LEU A 14 2.30 -0.77 24.19
CA LEU A 14 2.58 -1.64 25.32
C LEU A 14 2.35 -0.95 26.66
N ASP A 15 2.70 0.32 26.75
CA ASP A 15 2.47 1.16 27.94
C ASP A 15 0.98 1.33 28.23
N ALA A 16 0.18 1.63 27.20
CA ALA A 16 -1.28 1.68 27.31
C ALA A 16 -1.83 0.34 27.81
N TYR A 17 -1.39 -0.79 27.25
CA TYR A 17 -1.83 -2.11 27.67
C TYR A 17 -1.49 -2.42 29.15
N ARG A 18 -0.35 -1.94 29.66
CA ARG A 18 0.10 -2.19 31.04
C ARG A 18 -0.55 -1.30 32.08
N HIS A 19 -0.86 -0.06 31.73
CA HIS A 19 -1.27 0.97 32.69
C HIS A 19 -2.75 1.35 32.61
N LEU A 20 -3.49 0.88 31.62
CA LEU A 20 -4.95 1.01 31.62
C LEU A 20 -5.55 0.18 32.77
N PRO A 21 -6.60 0.69 33.47
CA PRO A 21 -7.17 0.06 34.66
C PRO A 21 -7.58 -1.40 34.45
N ASP A 22 -8.06 -1.72 33.25
CA ASP A 22 -8.40 -3.05 32.78
C ASP A 22 -7.57 -3.36 31.53
N SER A 23 -6.58 -4.25 31.62
CA SER A 23 -5.71 -4.67 30.50
C SER A 23 -6.42 -5.60 29.49
N GLY A 24 -7.71 -5.38 29.26
CA GLY A 24 -8.52 -6.14 28.31
C GLY A 24 -8.36 -5.65 26.88
N TYR A 25 -8.58 -6.56 25.92
CA TYR A 25 -8.61 -6.23 24.48
C TYR A 25 -9.55 -5.05 24.19
N TRP A 26 -10.78 -5.11 24.70
CA TRP A 26 -11.80 -4.08 24.43
C TRP A 26 -11.46 -2.72 25.03
N THR A 27 -10.87 -2.67 26.23
CA THR A 27 -10.39 -1.42 26.83
C THR A 27 -9.35 -0.76 25.93
N LEU A 28 -8.46 -1.54 25.34
CA LEU A 28 -7.44 -1.03 24.42
C LEU A 28 -8.04 -0.59 23.07
N VAL A 29 -9.08 -1.30 22.58
CA VAL A 29 -9.85 -0.86 21.40
C VAL A 29 -10.52 0.49 21.66
N GLU A 30 -11.16 0.68 22.81
CA GLU A 30 -11.79 1.94 23.20
C GLU A 30 -10.76 3.07 23.31
N PHE A 31 -9.61 2.79 23.93
CA PHE A 31 -8.49 3.73 24.02
C PHE A 31 -8.01 4.18 22.62
N TYR A 32 -7.76 3.25 21.71
CA TYR A 32 -7.36 3.59 20.34
C TYR A 32 -8.49 4.24 19.54
N ALA A 33 -9.75 3.86 19.76
CA ALA A 33 -10.89 4.49 19.11
C ALA A 33 -11.01 5.96 19.50
N ALA A 34 -10.75 6.31 20.76
CA ALA A 34 -10.70 7.70 21.22
C ALA A 34 -9.57 8.50 20.53
N ILE A 35 -8.44 7.85 20.20
CA ILE A 35 -7.30 8.51 19.53
C ILE A 35 -7.52 8.64 18.03
N PHE A 36 -8.03 7.59 17.38
CA PHE A 36 -8.08 7.47 15.93
C PHE A 36 -9.44 7.77 15.32
N GLY A 37 -10.50 7.87 16.13
CA GLY A 37 -11.86 8.33 15.76
C GLY A 37 -12.39 7.74 14.46
N GLY A 38 -12.10 8.41 13.34
CA GLY A 38 -12.58 8.06 12.00
C GLY A 38 -11.98 6.82 11.35
N LYS A 39 -11.19 6.00 12.06
CA LYS A 39 -10.62 4.75 11.53
C LYS A 39 -11.14 3.54 12.29
N PRO A 40 -12.40 3.13 12.14
CA PRO A 40 -13.08 2.19 13.05
C PRO A 40 -12.45 0.79 13.04
N LEU A 41 -11.76 0.44 11.95
CA LEU A 41 -11.11 -0.86 11.83
C LEU A 41 -9.68 -0.84 12.36
N LEU A 42 -9.05 0.32 12.53
CA LEU A 42 -7.68 0.40 12.99
C LEU A 42 -7.52 0.07 14.48
N PRO A 43 -8.32 0.61 15.43
CA PRO A 43 -8.28 0.28 16.85
C PRO A 43 -8.33 -1.21 17.17
N PRO A 44 -9.29 -2.00 16.64
CA PRO A 44 -9.31 -3.44 16.91
C PRO A 44 -8.08 -4.16 16.37
N ILE A 45 -7.45 -3.70 15.29
CA ILE A 45 -6.23 -4.33 14.76
C ILE A 45 -5.00 -3.91 15.58
N LEU A 46 -4.90 -2.64 15.99
CA LEU A 46 -3.79 -2.14 16.81
C LEU A 46 -3.79 -2.74 18.22
N ALA A 47 -4.94 -3.15 18.75
CA ALA A 47 -5.02 -3.83 20.04
C ALA A 47 -4.48 -5.27 20.00
N VAL A 48 -4.39 -5.90 18.83
CA VAL A 48 -3.98 -7.33 18.71
C VAL A 48 -2.56 -7.59 19.21
N PRO A 49 -1.51 -6.85 18.76
CA PRO A 49 -0.14 -7.18 19.14
C PRO A 49 0.14 -7.14 20.65
N PRO A 50 -0.21 -6.08 21.41
CA PRO A 50 0.07 -6.05 22.85
C PRO A 50 -0.73 -7.10 23.62
N VAL A 51 -1.96 -7.40 23.21
CA VAL A 51 -2.79 -8.41 23.87
C VAL A 51 -2.29 -9.84 23.59
N LEU A 52 -1.93 -10.16 22.34
CA LEU A 52 -1.51 -11.52 21.98
C LEU A 52 -0.05 -11.81 22.31
N PHE A 53 0.82 -10.80 22.22
CA PHE A 53 2.27 -11.00 22.29
C PHE A 53 2.91 -10.36 23.52
N GLY A 54 2.20 -9.48 24.23
CA GLY A 54 2.74 -8.74 25.37
C GLY A 54 4.06 -8.07 25.03
N ASP A 55 5.07 -8.32 25.86
CA ASP A 55 6.40 -7.71 25.77
C ASP A 55 7.34 -8.38 24.76
N SER A 56 6.89 -9.41 24.05
CA SER A 56 7.75 -10.20 23.16
C SER A 56 8.07 -9.44 21.87
N VAL A 57 9.17 -8.69 21.87
CA VAL A 57 9.70 -7.97 20.68
C VAL A 57 9.82 -8.92 19.48
N VAL A 58 10.26 -10.16 19.70
CA VAL A 58 10.41 -11.16 18.63
C VAL A 58 9.07 -11.49 17.96
N ALA A 59 8.00 -11.64 18.75
CA ALA A 59 6.68 -11.95 18.20
C ALA A 59 6.10 -10.76 17.42
N TRP A 60 6.31 -9.53 17.90
CA TRP A 60 5.92 -8.31 17.17
C TRP A 60 6.67 -8.18 15.83
N LEU A 61 7.99 -8.45 15.84
CA LEU A 61 8.80 -8.46 14.61
C LEU A 61 8.38 -9.57 13.65
N PHE A 62 8.07 -10.76 14.16
CA PHE A 62 7.58 -11.87 13.34
C PHE A 62 6.26 -11.51 12.65
N MET A 63 5.31 -10.91 13.39
CA MET A 63 4.06 -10.41 12.82
C MET A 63 4.33 -9.38 11.71
N ALA A 64 5.24 -8.43 11.95
CA ALA A 64 5.59 -7.40 10.99
C ALA A 64 6.17 -7.98 9.69
N VAL A 65 7.07 -8.96 9.81
CA VAL A 65 7.62 -9.73 8.68
C VAL A 65 6.53 -10.50 7.94
N ALA A 66 5.63 -11.17 8.68
CA ALA A 66 4.52 -11.92 8.09
C ALA A 66 3.57 -11.01 7.30
N LEU A 67 3.21 -9.84 7.84
CA LEU A 67 2.39 -8.84 7.14
C LEU A 67 3.11 -8.27 5.90
N GLY A 68 4.42 -8.07 5.99
CA GLY A 68 5.25 -7.69 4.83
C GLY A 68 5.24 -8.75 3.72
N ALA A 69 5.38 -10.03 4.09
CA ALA A 69 5.32 -11.15 3.16
C ALA A 69 3.92 -11.31 2.53
N ALA A 70 2.86 -11.15 3.32
CA ALA A 70 1.48 -11.16 2.83
C ALA A 70 1.23 -10.03 1.82
N THR A 71 1.72 -8.82 2.11
CA THR A 71 1.62 -7.67 1.20
C THR A 71 2.38 -7.92 -0.10
N SER A 72 3.61 -8.43 -0.02
CA SER A 72 4.41 -8.79 -1.19
C SER A 72 3.70 -9.85 -2.04
N THR A 73 3.08 -10.84 -1.41
CA THR A 73 2.30 -11.87 -2.11
C THR A 73 1.06 -11.28 -2.78
N CYS A 74 0.31 -10.40 -2.10
CA CYS A 74 -0.82 -9.71 -2.71
C CYS A 74 -0.38 -8.86 -3.92
N PHE A 75 0.78 -8.20 -3.82
CA PHE A 75 1.33 -7.42 -4.92
C PHE A 75 1.77 -8.30 -6.10
N TYR A 76 2.39 -9.45 -5.82
CA TYR A 76 2.66 -10.47 -6.83
C TYR A 76 1.36 -10.90 -7.55
N LEU A 77 0.27 -11.11 -6.83
CA LEU A 77 -1.03 -11.47 -7.41
C LEU A 77 -1.58 -10.35 -8.31
N VAL A 78 -1.40 -9.07 -7.95
CA VAL A 78 -1.75 -7.93 -8.81
C VAL A 78 -0.93 -7.97 -10.10
N LEU A 79 0.40 -8.11 -10.01
CA LEU A 79 1.29 -8.17 -11.19
C LEU A 79 0.95 -9.35 -12.12
N ARG A 80 0.62 -10.50 -11.54
CA ARG A 80 0.16 -11.68 -12.29
C ARG A 80 -1.20 -11.46 -12.92
N THR A 81 -2.12 -10.80 -12.24
CA THR A 81 -3.42 -10.40 -12.80
C THR A 81 -3.21 -9.40 -13.94
N LEU A 82 -2.16 -8.56 -13.85
CA LEU A 82 -1.70 -7.68 -14.90
C LEU A 82 -0.93 -8.40 -16.04
N CYS A 83 -0.94 -9.73 -16.07
CA CYS A 83 -0.30 -10.57 -17.10
C CYS A 83 1.22 -10.46 -17.18
N LEU A 84 1.89 -9.87 -16.17
CA LEU A 84 3.34 -9.83 -16.14
C LEU A 84 3.91 -11.24 -15.92
N GLN A 85 4.96 -11.63 -16.65
CA GLN A 85 5.57 -12.96 -16.56
C GLN A 85 5.97 -13.33 -15.13
N ARG A 86 5.88 -14.61 -14.74
CA ARG A 86 6.06 -15.06 -13.35
C ARG A 86 7.40 -14.64 -12.74
N ILE A 87 8.48 -14.73 -13.52
CA ILE A 87 9.83 -14.36 -13.08
C ILE A 87 9.91 -12.86 -12.77
N HIS A 88 9.43 -12.00 -13.67
CA HIS A 88 9.42 -10.55 -13.45
C HIS A 88 8.51 -10.15 -12.29
N ALA A 89 7.30 -10.73 -12.20
CA ALA A 89 6.39 -10.48 -11.09
C ALA A 89 7.00 -10.92 -9.76
N GLY A 90 7.63 -12.09 -9.72
CA GLY A 90 8.30 -12.63 -8.54
C GLY A 90 9.50 -11.77 -8.13
N ALA A 91 10.33 -11.35 -9.08
CA ALA A 91 11.47 -10.47 -8.82
C ALA A 91 11.01 -9.12 -8.26
N ILE A 92 9.99 -8.49 -8.85
CA ILE A 92 9.45 -7.21 -8.36
C ILE A 92 8.81 -7.37 -6.97
N ALA A 93 8.09 -8.47 -6.72
CA ALA A 93 7.51 -8.75 -5.40
C ALA A 93 8.58 -9.04 -4.34
N ALA A 94 9.64 -9.78 -4.70
CA ALA A 94 10.78 -10.04 -3.84
C ALA A 94 11.57 -8.76 -3.54
N LEU A 95 11.81 -7.91 -4.55
CA LEU A 95 12.38 -6.57 -4.35
C LEU A 95 11.47 -5.72 -3.46
N THR A 96 10.15 -5.80 -3.65
CA THR A 96 9.18 -5.15 -2.77
C THR A 96 9.27 -5.66 -1.34
N LEU A 97 9.61 -6.94 -1.12
CA LEU A 97 9.81 -7.54 0.20
C LEU A 97 11.12 -7.06 0.85
N LEU A 98 12.22 -7.12 0.09
CA LEU A 98 13.59 -6.86 0.54
C LEU A 98 13.94 -5.37 0.63
N VAL A 99 13.43 -4.57 -0.30
CA VAL A 99 13.64 -3.13 -0.40
C VAL A 99 12.33 -2.46 0.02
N PRO A 100 12.15 -2.14 1.32
CA PRO A 100 10.93 -1.50 1.78
C PRO A 100 10.72 -0.19 1.01
N TRP A 101 9.50 0.00 0.49
CA TRP A 101 9.17 1.03 -0.51
C TRP A 101 9.48 2.47 -0.09
N SER A 102 9.69 2.73 1.20
CA SER A 102 10.37 3.93 1.71
C SER A 102 10.54 3.80 3.23
N SER A 103 11.69 3.33 3.72
CA SER A 103 12.11 3.43 5.14
C SER A 103 11.23 2.76 6.23
N SER A 104 11.84 2.56 7.41
CA SER A 104 11.41 2.15 8.77
C SER A 104 10.15 1.30 9.04
N GLY A 105 9.06 1.46 8.30
CA GLY A 105 7.71 1.02 8.70
C GLY A 105 7.45 -0.50 8.73
N ARG A 106 8.32 -1.33 8.13
CA ARG A 106 8.11 -2.80 8.11
C ARG A 106 8.74 -3.56 9.27
N LEU A 107 9.84 -3.04 9.82
CA LEU A 107 10.39 -3.56 11.07
C LEU A 107 9.83 -2.81 12.28
N TRP A 108 9.06 -1.75 12.04
CA TRP A 108 8.24 -1.09 13.04
C TRP A 108 6.90 -1.83 13.16
N ALA A 109 6.76 -2.63 14.21
CA ALA A 109 5.68 -3.60 14.31
C ALA A 109 4.29 -2.95 14.36
N THR A 110 4.12 -1.85 15.09
CA THR A 110 2.85 -1.09 15.10
C THR A 110 2.55 -0.49 13.73
N ALA A 111 3.53 0.14 13.08
CA ALA A 111 3.32 0.70 11.73
C ALA A 111 3.03 -0.38 10.68
N SER A 112 3.55 -1.60 10.88
CA SER A 112 3.32 -2.73 9.98
C SER A 112 1.85 -3.15 9.92
N VAL A 113 1.03 -2.80 10.92
CA VAL A 113 -0.41 -3.03 10.93
C VAL A 113 -1.11 -2.36 9.75
N ASN A 114 -0.57 -1.23 9.24
CA ASN A 114 -1.10 -0.57 8.04
C ASN A 114 -1.02 -1.45 6.79
N ASN A 115 -0.16 -2.48 6.77
CA ASN A 115 -0.11 -3.46 5.68
C ASN A 115 -1.42 -4.24 5.55
N VAL A 116 -2.22 -4.37 6.61
CA VAL A 116 -3.54 -5.01 6.53
C VAL A 116 -4.45 -4.24 5.56
N ALA A 117 -4.47 -2.90 5.66
CA ALA A 117 -5.19 -2.04 4.72
C ALA A 117 -4.68 -2.25 3.29
N ILE A 118 -3.35 -2.28 3.09
CA ILE A 118 -2.74 -2.48 1.78
C ILE A 118 -3.13 -3.85 1.20
N CYS A 119 -3.12 -4.91 2.00
CA CYS A 119 -3.58 -6.25 1.59
C CYS A 119 -5.04 -6.21 1.12
N PHE A 120 -5.95 -5.60 1.88
CA PHE A 120 -7.35 -5.45 1.45
C PHE A 120 -7.47 -4.71 0.12
N PHE A 121 -6.73 -3.61 -0.05
CA PHE A 121 -6.70 -2.87 -1.31
C PHE A 121 -6.19 -3.72 -2.48
N LEU A 122 -5.05 -4.41 -2.32
CA LEU A 122 -4.44 -5.21 -3.39
C LEU A 122 -5.32 -6.42 -3.76
N ILE A 123 -5.91 -7.10 -2.77
CA ILE A 123 -6.86 -8.18 -3.01
C ILE A 123 -8.11 -7.64 -3.71
N GLY A 124 -8.66 -6.51 -3.25
CA GLY A 124 -9.78 -5.81 -3.90
C GLY A 124 -9.48 -5.50 -5.35
N LEU A 125 -8.27 -5.02 -5.66
CA LEU A 125 -7.82 -4.78 -7.04
C LEU A 125 -7.75 -6.05 -7.88
N VAL A 126 -7.21 -7.15 -7.35
CA VAL A 126 -7.22 -8.44 -8.05
C VAL A 126 -8.66 -8.88 -8.34
N VAL A 127 -9.55 -8.77 -7.36
CA VAL A 127 -10.97 -9.15 -7.49
C VAL A 127 -11.67 -8.26 -8.52
N ALA A 128 -11.46 -6.95 -8.50
CA ALA A 128 -12.04 -6.02 -9.47
C ALA A 128 -11.59 -6.31 -10.91
N LEU A 129 -10.29 -6.54 -11.11
CA LEU A 129 -9.75 -6.86 -12.43
C LEU A 129 -10.25 -8.22 -12.94
N ARG A 130 -10.48 -9.20 -12.05
CA ARG A 130 -11.13 -10.47 -12.41
C ARG A 130 -12.61 -10.31 -12.70
N ALA A 131 -13.30 -9.44 -11.96
CA ALA A 131 -14.69 -9.12 -12.18
C ALA A 131 -14.92 -8.55 -13.60
N LEU A 132 -13.98 -7.77 -14.14
CA LEU A 132 -14.07 -7.19 -15.49
C LEU A 132 -14.08 -8.28 -16.58
N ARG A 133 -13.50 -9.45 -16.32
CA ARG A 133 -13.46 -10.57 -17.27
C ARG A 133 -14.71 -11.45 -17.23
N ARG A 134 -15.60 -11.25 -16.25
CA ARG A 134 -16.83 -12.03 -16.11
C ARG A 134 -18.04 -11.20 -16.51
N SER A 135 -18.87 -11.75 -17.39
CA SER A 135 -20.16 -11.18 -17.75
C SER A 135 -21.25 -11.58 -16.75
N GLY A 136 -22.35 -10.82 -16.73
CA GLY A 136 -23.55 -11.13 -15.94
C GLY A 136 -23.42 -10.92 -14.43
N ASN A 137 -24.26 -11.62 -13.66
CA ASN A 137 -24.40 -11.45 -12.21
C ASN A 137 -23.13 -11.81 -11.43
N GLY A 138 -22.38 -12.82 -11.90
CA GLY A 138 -21.11 -13.22 -11.26
C GLY A 138 -20.04 -12.12 -11.32
N GLY A 139 -20.00 -11.33 -12.40
CA GLY A 139 -19.13 -10.15 -12.50
C GLY A 139 -19.51 -9.03 -11.53
N ARG A 140 -20.83 -8.79 -11.36
CA ARG A 140 -21.35 -7.79 -10.42
C ARG A 140 -21.05 -8.14 -8.97
N GLY A 141 -21.27 -9.39 -8.57
CA GLY A 141 -20.98 -9.86 -7.21
C GLY A 141 -19.50 -9.73 -6.86
N LEU A 142 -18.59 -10.09 -7.78
CA LEU A 142 -17.15 -9.88 -7.57
C LEU A 142 -16.78 -8.39 -7.49
N HIS A 143 -17.39 -7.54 -8.31
CA HIS A 143 -17.11 -6.10 -8.23
C HIS A 143 -17.61 -5.51 -6.91
N ALA A 144 -18.79 -5.89 -6.44
CA ALA A 144 -19.29 -5.49 -5.12
C ALA A 144 -18.34 -5.93 -3.99
N LEU A 145 -17.80 -7.16 -4.07
CA LEU A 145 -16.77 -7.62 -3.12
C LEU A 145 -15.49 -6.78 -3.21
N ALA A 146 -15.05 -6.39 -4.41
CA ALA A 146 -13.90 -5.52 -4.56
C ALA A 146 -14.13 -4.12 -3.94
N VAL A 147 -15.30 -3.53 -4.18
CA VAL A 147 -15.72 -2.25 -3.58
C VAL A 147 -15.71 -2.37 -2.05
N LEU A 148 -16.27 -3.45 -1.50
CA LEU A 148 -16.27 -3.70 -0.06
C LEU A 148 -14.84 -3.77 0.49
N LEU A 149 -13.93 -4.47 -0.20
CA LEU A 149 -12.52 -4.56 0.20
C LEU A 149 -11.81 -3.20 0.13
N TYR A 150 -12.14 -2.35 -0.85
CA TYR A 150 -11.63 -0.97 -0.89
C TYR A 150 -12.15 -0.14 0.27
N VAL A 151 -13.44 -0.24 0.60
CA VAL A 151 -14.03 0.46 1.76
C VAL A 151 -13.37 -0.01 3.05
N ILE A 152 -13.23 -1.32 3.28
CA ILE A 152 -12.53 -1.88 4.44
C ILE A 152 -11.09 -1.37 4.52
N SER A 153 -10.38 -1.33 3.38
CA SER A 153 -9.03 -0.80 3.29
C SER A 153 -8.96 0.67 3.74
N VAL A 154 -9.85 1.52 3.25
CA VAL A 154 -9.94 2.95 3.60
C VAL A 154 -10.28 3.16 5.07
N LEU A 155 -11.27 2.43 5.59
CA LEU A 155 -11.68 2.50 6.99
C LEU A 155 -10.61 1.95 7.96
N THR A 156 -9.65 1.18 7.44
CA THR A 156 -8.44 0.78 8.17
C THR A 156 -7.36 1.86 8.05
N TYR A 157 -7.16 2.41 6.84
CA TYR A 157 -6.14 3.42 6.57
C TYR A 157 -6.50 4.31 5.37
N GLU A 158 -6.82 5.58 5.64
CA GLU A 158 -7.32 6.54 4.63
C GLU A 158 -6.39 6.72 3.42
N LEU A 159 -5.08 6.61 3.59
CA LEU A 159 -4.10 6.72 2.50
C LEU A 159 -4.30 5.66 1.42
N ALA A 160 -4.93 4.53 1.73
CA ALA A 160 -5.34 3.56 0.72
C ALA A 160 -6.42 4.09 -0.22
N GLY A 161 -7.19 5.10 0.20
CA GLY A 161 -8.23 5.75 -0.61
C GLY A 161 -7.68 6.37 -1.89
N THR A 162 -6.55 7.06 -1.83
CA THR A 162 -5.90 7.62 -3.03
C THR A 162 -5.55 6.52 -4.03
N ALA A 163 -4.99 5.41 -3.56
CA ALA A 163 -4.66 4.27 -4.41
C ALA A 163 -5.93 3.62 -5.01
N ALA A 164 -7.00 3.49 -4.23
CA ALA A 164 -8.29 2.97 -4.67
C ALA A 164 -8.95 3.87 -5.74
N LEU A 165 -8.92 5.20 -5.56
CA LEU A 165 -9.44 6.15 -6.54
C LEU A 165 -8.65 6.09 -7.86
N LEU A 166 -7.34 5.92 -7.80
CA LEU A 166 -6.48 5.79 -8.99
C LEU A 166 -6.55 4.41 -9.66
N ALA A 167 -6.99 3.37 -8.93
CA ALA A 167 -7.04 2.00 -9.43
C ALA A 167 -7.92 1.84 -10.68
N GLY A 168 -8.96 2.66 -10.84
CA GLY A 168 -9.81 2.64 -12.03
C GLY A 168 -9.09 2.96 -13.33
N ALA A 169 -7.95 3.66 -13.29
CA ALA A 169 -7.10 3.84 -14.47
C ALA A 169 -6.61 2.49 -15.04
N LEU A 170 -6.41 1.48 -14.18
CA LEU A 170 -6.06 0.13 -14.61
C LEU A 170 -7.24 -0.56 -15.31
N TYR A 171 -8.48 -0.19 -15.02
CA TYR A 171 -9.66 -0.82 -15.63
C TYR A 171 -9.76 -0.45 -17.10
N LEU A 172 -9.38 0.79 -17.44
CA LEU A 172 -9.30 1.29 -18.81
C LEU A 172 -8.32 0.47 -19.67
N THR A 173 -7.34 -0.20 -19.05
CA THR A 173 -6.41 -1.10 -19.77
C THR A 173 -6.97 -2.50 -20.02
N ARG A 174 -8.13 -2.84 -19.42
CA ARG A 174 -8.65 -4.23 -19.37
C ARG A 174 -10.05 -4.43 -19.90
N ALA A 175 -10.84 -3.39 -20.04
CA ALA A 175 -12.22 -3.47 -20.48
C ALA A 175 -12.59 -2.30 -21.39
N PRO A 176 -13.67 -2.41 -22.18
CA PRO A 176 -14.19 -1.29 -22.95
C PRO A 176 -14.45 -0.07 -22.05
N ARG A 177 -14.11 1.12 -22.55
CA ARG A 177 -14.13 2.37 -21.77
C ARG A 177 -15.44 2.58 -21.00
N ARG A 178 -16.58 2.31 -21.61
CA ARG A 178 -17.90 2.48 -20.97
C ARG A 178 -18.05 1.59 -19.72
N GLU A 179 -17.70 0.31 -19.84
CA GLU A 179 -17.80 -0.63 -18.73
C GLU A 179 -16.80 -0.31 -17.62
N ALA A 180 -15.55 -0.01 -17.99
CA ALA A 180 -14.52 0.39 -17.04
C ALA A 180 -14.92 1.65 -16.26
N MET A 181 -15.45 2.68 -16.94
CA MET A 181 -15.89 3.92 -16.31
C MET A 181 -17.08 3.71 -15.36
N THR A 182 -18.07 2.87 -15.72
CA THR A 182 -19.21 2.60 -14.84
C THR A 182 -18.78 1.94 -13.53
N ARG A 183 -17.86 0.97 -13.61
CA ARG A 183 -17.32 0.29 -12.42
C ARG A 183 -16.45 1.24 -11.59
N TRP A 184 -15.57 1.99 -12.25
CA TRP A 184 -14.74 2.98 -11.58
C TRP A 184 -15.58 4.05 -10.87
N ALA A 185 -16.68 4.52 -11.49
CA ALA A 185 -17.59 5.46 -10.83
C ALA A 185 -18.16 4.89 -9.52
N SER A 186 -18.46 3.59 -9.49
CA SER A 186 -18.94 2.91 -8.28
C SER A 186 -17.87 2.87 -7.19
N ASP A 187 -16.62 2.56 -7.55
CA ASP A 187 -15.49 2.63 -6.62
C ASP A 187 -15.29 4.04 -6.08
N VAL A 188 -15.31 5.06 -6.96
CA VAL A 188 -15.14 6.47 -6.57
C VAL A 188 -16.20 6.89 -5.57
N VAL A 189 -17.48 6.57 -5.82
CA VAL A 189 -18.57 6.91 -4.89
C VAL A 189 -18.36 6.22 -3.54
N ALA A 190 -18.10 4.92 -3.52
CA ALA A 190 -17.95 4.16 -2.28
C ALA A 190 -16.71 4.58 -1.47
N VAL A 191 -15.56 4.73 -2.13
CA VAL A 191 -14.30 5.15 -1.50
C VAL A 191 -14.40 6.59 -1.01
N SER A 192 -14.99 7.49 -1.79
CA SER A 192 -15.18 8.89 -1.35
C SER A 192 -16.14 8.97 -0.17
N ALA A 193 -17.21 8.18 -0.16
CA ALA A 193 -18.13 8.12 0.99
C ALA A 193 -17.41 7.63 2.26
N ALA A 194 -16.56 6.59 2.14
CA ALA A 194 -15.76 6.10 3.26
C ALA A 194 -14.74 7.15 3.77
N LEU A 195 -14.08 7.86 2.86
CA LEU A 195 -13.16 8.95 3.20
C LEU A 195 -13.88 10.13 3.87
N VAL A 196 -15.04 10.54 3.36
CA VAL A 196 -15.84 11.61 3.94
C VAL A 196 -16.34 11.23 5.34
N TRP A 197 -16.82 10.00 5.50
CA TRP A 197 -17.21 9.49 6.82
C TRP A 197 -16.03 9.47 7.79
N SER A 198 -14.87 8.98 7.34
CA SER A 198 -13.63 8.93 8.13
C SER A 198 -13.17 10.33 8.55
N ALA A 199 -13.21 11.30 7.62
CA ALA A 199 -12.88 12.70 7.90
C ALA A 199 -13.88 13.34 8.88
N ALA A 200 -15.18 13.09 8.73
CA ALA A 200 -16.21 13.64 9.59
C ALA A 200 -16.19 13.05 11.01
N ALA A 201 -15.76 11.79 11.16
CA ALA A 201 -15.62 11.10 12.43
C ALA A 201 -14.24 11.33 13.10
N THR A 202 -13.32 12.03 12.44
CA THR A 202 -12.00 12.33 12.98
C THR A 202 -11.99 13.70 13.68
N GLU A 203 -11.69 13.72 14.98
CA GLU A 203 -11.58 14.96 15.76
C GLU A 203 -10.23 15.68 15.59
N LYS A 204 -9.27 15.03 14.94
CA LYS A 204 -7.94 15.58 14.72
C LYS A 204 -8.00 16.77 13.77
N TYR A 205 -7.44 17.91 14.19
CA TYR A 205 -7.27 19.07 13.32
C TYR A 205 -6.39 18.71 12.10
N ILE A 206 -6.96 18.81 10.91
CA ILE A 206 -6.25 18.65 9.64
C ILE A 206 -5.98 20.04 9.09
N ALA A 207 -4.71 20.33 8.80
CA ALA A 207 -4.33 21.60 8.18
C ALA A 207 -5.08 21.79 6.84
N PRO A 208 -5.46 23.02 6.47
CA PRO A 208 -6.15 23.29 5.21
C PRO A 208 -5.42 22.71 4.01
N LEU A 209 -6.17 22.29 2.98
CA LEU A 209 -5.61 21.72 1.75
C LEU A 209 -4.51 22.62 1.14
N TRP A 210 -4.71 23.93 1.16
CA TRP A 210 -3.73 24.88 0.64
C TRP A 210 -2.41 24.85 1.40
N SER A 211 -2.46 24.72 2.73
CA SER A 211 -1.26 24.58 3.56
C SER A 211 -0.52 23.29 3.23
N GLN A 212 -1.23 22.18 3.03
CA GLN A 212 -0.61 20.91 2.62
C GLN A 212 0.00 20.99 1.21
N LEU A 213 -0.72 21.60 0.25
CA LEU A 213 -0.23 21.81 -1.12
C LEU A 213 1.01 22.71 -1.17
N SER A 214 1.06 23.74 -0.33
CA SER A 214 2.22 24.63 -0.23
C SER A 214 3.49 23.90 0.26
N GLN A 215 3.34 22.77 0.95
CA GLN A 215 4.45 21.92 1.41
C GLN A 215 4.90 20.89 0.36
N ALA A 216 4.08 20.62 -0.66
CA ALA A 216 4.38 19.61 -1.68
C ALA A 216 5.74 19.80 -2.38
N PRO A 217 6.18 21.04 -2.73
CA PRO A 217 7.51 21.25 -3.27
C PRO A 217 8.62 20.85 -2.30
N GLY A 218 8.43 21.07 -1.00
CA GLY A 218 9.36 20.67 0.05
C GLY A 218 9.54 19.15 0.09
N PHE A 219 8.43 18.40 0.10
CA PHE A 219 8.48 16.93 0.04
C PHE A 219 9.14 16.42 -1.24
N ALA A 220 8.95 17.08 -2.38
CA ALA A 220 9.63 16.71 -3.61
C ALA A 220 11.15 16.92 -3.52
N VAL A 221 11.58 18.05 -2.97
CA VAL A 221 13.01 18.35 -2.74
C VAL A 221 13.63 17.36 -1.74
N ASP A 222 12.95 17.11 -0.63
CA ASP A 222 13.45 16.18 0.40
C ASP A 222 13.46 14.73 -0.10
N GLY A 223 12.44 14.32 -0.88
CA GLY A 223 12.42 13.03 -1.57
C GLY A 223 13.59 12.88 -2.55
N LEU A 224 13.88 13.91 -3.35
CA LEU A 224 15.04 13.91 -4.26
C LEU A 224 16.37 13.89 -3.49
N ARG A 225 16.47 14.58 -2.36
CA ARG A 225 17.66 14.54 -1.48
C ARG A 225 17.86 13.15 -0.89
N LEU A 226 16.79 12.51 -0.40
CA LEU A 226 16.83 11.15 0.12
C LEU A 226 17.19 10.14 -0.96
N LEU A 227 16.66 10.28 -2.18
CA LEU A 227 17.08 9.47 -3.32
C LEU A 227 18.56 9.67 -3.64
N GLY A 228 19.03 10.91 -3.66
CA GLY A 228 20.44 11.24 -3.88
C GLY A 228 21.36 10.64 -2.81
N GLN A 229 20.94 10.67 -1.54
CA GLN A 229 21.67 10.03 -0.44
C GLN A 229 21.63 8.50 -0.53
N GLY A 230 20.48 7.93 -0.87
CA GLY A 230 20.28 6.48 -1.03
C GLY A 230 20.98 5.86 -2.24
N MET A 231 21.36 6.67 -3.24
CA MET A 231 22.18 6.25 -4.38
C MET A 231 23.69 6.23 -4.09
N LEU A 232 24.12 6.74 -2.93
CA LEU A 232 25.52 6.75 -2.50
C LEU A 232 25.77 5.92 -1.22
N PRO A 233 25.15 4.73 -1.02
CA PRO A 233 25.23 4.05 0.27
C PRO A 233 26.60 3.40 0.54
N PHE A 234 27.52 3.43 -0.43
CA PHE A 234 28.82 2.74 -0.36
C PHE A 234 30.04 3.64 -0.64
N GLY A 235 29.93 4.96 -0.45
CA GLY A 235 31.06 5.87 -0.71
C GLY A 235 31.43 6.03 -2.20
N VAL A 236 30.52 5.62 -3.10
CA VAL A 236 30.67 5.79 -4.54
C VAL A 236 30.53 7.27 -4.90
N SER A 237 31.29 7.77 -5.88
CA SER A 237 31.21 9.17 -6.29
C SER A 237 29.83 9.48 -6.92
N ARG A 238 29.35 10.73 -6.76
CA ARG A 238 28.08 11.21 -7.36
C ARG A 238 27.96 10.89 -8.85
N LEU A 239 29.09 10.91 -9.56
CA LEU A 239 29.18 10.60 -10.98
C LEU A 239 28.85 9.13 -11.28
N ALA A 240 29.29 8.19 -10.45
CA ALA A 240 29.04 6.76 -10.63
C ALA A 240 27.55 6.41 -10.43
N GLY A 241 26.90 7.00 -9.42
CA GLY A 241 25.46 6.84 -9.21
C GLY A 241 24.63 7.38 -10.39
N LEU A 242 25.01 8.55 -10.91
CA LEU A 242 24.38 9.14 -12.10
C LEU A 242 24.54 8.24 -13.33
N LEU A 243 25.75 7.73 -13.58
CA LEU A 243 26.03 6.82 -14.71
C LEU A 243 25.22 5.52 -14.60
N ALA A 244 25.09 4.94 -13.41
CA ALA A 244 24.28 3.74 -13.18
C ALA A 244 22.79 4.01 -13.48
N PHE A 245 22.26 5.14 -13.01
CA PHE A 245 20.88 5.53 -13.30
C PHE A 245 20.62 5.75 -14.80
N VAL A 246 21.52 6.46 -15.48
CA VAL A 246 21.44 6.66 -16.94
C VAL A 246 21.53 5.33 -17.68
N ALA A 247 22.38 4.41 -17.25
CA ALA A 247 22.49 3.07 -17.84
C ALA A 247 21.18 2.27 -17.69
N VAL A 248 20.53 2.32 -16.52
CA VAL A 248 19.23 1.66 -16.29
C VAL A 248 18.15 2.24 -17.22
N ILE A 249 18.08 3.56 -17.36
CA ILE A 249 17.14 4.21 -18.30
C ILE A 249 17.44 3.80 -19.74
N ALA A 250 18.71 3.80 -20.15
CA ALA A 250 19.11 3.43 -21.50
C ALA A 250 18.75 1.97 -21.83
N VAL A 251 18.94 1.05 -20.88
CA VAL A 251 18.52 -0.36 -21.03
C VAL A 251 17.00 -0.46 -21.14
N ALA A 252 16.24 0.23 -20.29
CA ALA A 252 14.78 0.22 -20.34
C ALA A 252 14.23 0.76 -21.67
N LEU A 253 14.81 1.84 -22.18
CA LEU A 253 14.45 2.41 -23.50
C LEU A 253 14.78 1.44 -24.63
N ARG A 254 15.95 0.79 -24.59
CA ARG A 254 16.36 -0.20 -25.60
C ARG A 254 15.45 -1.43 -25.61
N MET A 255 15.03 -1.92 -24.43
CA MET A 255 14.08 -3.02 -24.34
C MET A 255 12.72 -2.65 -24.94
N ARG A 256 12.26 -1.40 -24.74
CA ARG A 256 11.01 -0.91 -25.34
C ARG A 256 11.09 -0.82 -26.86
N GLN A 257 12.23 -0.40 -27.40
CA GLN A 257 12.44 -0.33 -28.86
C GLN A 257 12.40 -1.71 -29.51
N ARG A 258 13.09 -2.70 -28.92
CA ARG A 258 13.06 -4.09 -29.43
C ARG A 258 11.65 -4.67 -29.47
N GLY A 259 10.84 -4.45 -28.42
CA GLY A 259 9.44 -4.90 -28.41
C GLY A 259 8.60 -4.29 -29.54
N ASN A 260 8.86 -3.03 -29.93
CA ASN A 260 8.16 -2.38 -31.02
C ASN A 260 8.60 -2.89 -32.41
N GLU A 261 9.88 -3.25 -32.59
CA GLU A 261 10.40 -3.81 -33.84
C GLU A 261 9.82 -5.19 -34.13
N GLU A 262 9.72 -6.05 -33.12
CA GLU A 262 9.11 -7.39 -33.24
C GLU A 262 7.63 -7.31 -33.62
N LEU A 263 6.89 -6.34 -33.05
CA LEU A 263 5.49 -6.10 -33.39
C LEU A 263 5.30 -5.53 -34.81
N GLY A 264 6.22 -4.68 -35.27
CA GLY A 264 6.18 -4.09 -36.61
C GLY A 264 6.53 -5.07 -37.73
N GLY A 265 7.44 -6.02 -37.47
CA GLY A 265 7.83 -7.05 -38.43
C GLY A 265 6.71 -8.05 -38.74
N SER A 266 5.95 -8.46 -37.71
CA SER A 266 4.84 -9.41 -37.86
C SER A 266 3.66 -8.88 -38.68
N LEU A 267 3.51 -7.56 -38.82
CA LEU A 267 2.42 -6.93 -39.59
C LEU A 267 2.74 -6.73 -41.08
N ARG A 268 3.99 -6.96 -41.51
CA ARG A 268 4.41 -6.78 -42.91
C ARG A 268 4.53 -8.10 -43.68
N SER A 269 4.47 -9.24 -43.01
CA SER A 269 4.66 -10.58 -43.59
C SER A 269 3.36 -11.36 -43.79
N GLY A 270 2.19 -10.72 -43.69
CA GLY A 270 0.88 -11.30 -44.00
C GLY A 270 0.11 -10.38 -44.94
#